data_AF-A0A0Q9LIE7-F1
#
_entry.id   AF-A0A0Q9LIE7-F1
#
_cell.length_a   1.000
_cell.length_b   1.000
_cell.length_c   1.000
_cell.angle_alpha   90.00
_cell.angle_beta   90.00
_cell.angle_gamma   90.00
#
_symmetry.space_group_name_H-M   'P 1'
#
loop_
_entity.id
_entity.type
_entity.pdbx_description
1 polymer ?
#
loop_
_entity_poly.entity_id
_entity_poly.type
_entity_poly.pdbx_seq_one_letter_code
_entity_poly.pdbx_strand_id
1 'polypeptide(L)'
;MRLILILLIAAIFSSPIPTLAAAEDLTGAAKRILQKLEEESGDKFLINWNQNTNTPSLLTGHLSKPSKHSPQWIAFEFLDKTKSLYGLKNPKNVMQVTEVSESSDNTIQVRLQHFLYNTPVWKDELVIQINKQGIIRRVTGSVYPDLEKKTFNRPKHAIFSKKKAIQIALSFAEADNAQLEEPEVDMYYLPSRPGIPLIYVVNLKSRESDKEYQKIFIHALTGRVLEQQ
;
A
#
# COMPACT_ATOMS: atom_id res chain seq x y z
N MET A 1 -13.50 -46.96 52.53
CA MET A 1 -12.34 -46.14 52.09
C MET A 1 -12.70 -45.57 50.72
N ARG A 2 -12.98 -44.26 50.62
CA ARG A 2 -13.54 -43.63 49.40
C ARG A 2 -12.43 -43.24 48.43
N LEU A 3 -12.60 -43.62 47.16
CA LEU A 3 -11.76 -43.29 46.01
C LEU A 3 -12.01 -41.83 45.60
N ILE A 4 -10.98 -41.01 45.47
CA ILE A 4 -11.06 -39.64 44.93
C ILE A 4 -10.53 -39.66 43.50
N LEU A 5 -11.42 -39.34 42.55
CA LEU A 5 -11.14 -39.14 41.13
C LEU A 5 -10.70 -37.68 40.93
N ILE A 6 -9.46 -37.47 40.49
CA ILE A 6 -8.96 -36.13 40.12
C ILE A 6 -9.21 -35.94 38.62
N LEU A 7 -10.10 -35.02 38.28
CA LEU A 7 -10.39 -34.61 36.89
C LEU A 7 -9.43 -33.47 36.51
N LEU A 8 -8.54 -33.73 35.55
CA LEU A 8 -7.64 -32.73 34.97
C LEU A 8 -8.41 -31.96 33.87
N ILE A 9 -8.75 -30.70 34.12
CA ILE A 9 -9.37 -29.83 33.11
C ILE A 9 -8.24 -29.10 32.37
N ALA A 10 -7.94 -29.55 31.15
CA ALA A 10 -7.05 -28.85 30.23
C ALA A 10 -7.82 -27.67 29.59
N ALA A 11 -7.52 -26.45 30.03
CA ALA A 11 -8.04 -25.24 29.39
C ALA A 11 -7.25 -24.95 28.11
N ILE A 12 -7.84 -25.28 26.95
CA ILE A 12 -7.30 -24.91 25.64
C ILE A 12 -7.68 -23.44 25.40
N PHE A 13 -6.72 -22.54 25.56
CA PHE A 13 -6.84 -21.15 25.12
C PHE A 13 -6.77 -21.12 23.58
N SER A 14 -7.92 -21.20 22.91
CA SER A 14 -8.03 -20.89 21.49
C SER A 14 -7.98 -19.38 21.31
N SER A 15 -6.86 -18.84 20.84
CA SER A 15 -6.81 -17.47 20.34
C SER A 15 -7.72 -17.35 19.11
N PRO A 16 -8.54 -16.28 18.99
CA PRO A 16 -9.36 -16.09 17.81
C PRO A 16 -8.45 -15.83 16.61
N ILE A 17 -8.57 -16.68 15.57
CA ILE A 17 -7.95 -16.46 14.27
C ILE A 17 -8.62 -15.21 13.68
N PRO A 18 -7.90 -14.10 13.46
CA PRO A 18 -8.49 -12.88 12.92
C PRO A 18 -8.45 -12.94 11.39
N THR A 19 -9.37 -13.67 10.73
CA THR A 19 -9.33 -13.74 9.24
C THR A 19 -10.66 -13.68 8.50
N LEU A 20 -11.84 -13.74 9.14
CA LEU A 20 -13.10 -13.87 8.37
C LEU A 20 -13.94 -12.59 8.18
N ALA A 21 -13.90 -11.63 9.10
CA ALA A 21 -14.88 -10.52 9.10
C ALA A 21 -14.75 -9.54 7.92
N ALA A 22 -13.54 -9.34 7.37
CA ALA A 22 -13.35 -8.47 6.20
C ALA A 22 -13.80 -9.11 4.86
N ALA A 23 -13.90 -10.44 4.81
CA ALA A 23 -14.19 -11.18 3.58
C ALA A 23 -15.68 -11.21 3.18
N GLU A 24 -16.59 -10.69 4.02
CA GLU A 24 -18.04 -10.81 3.80
C GLU A 24 -18.53 -10.04 2.55
N ASP A 25 -17.90 -8.91 2.20
CA ASP A 25 -18.31 -8.03 1.08
C ASP A 25 -17.52 -8.26 -0.24
N LEU A 26 -16.83 -9.40 -0.37
CA LEU A 26 -16.09 -9.69 -1.60
C LEU A 26 -17.03 -10.03 -2.76
N THR A 27 -16.78 -9.40 -3.91
CA THR A 27 -17.47 -9.75 -5.17
C THR A 27 -17.27 -11.23 -5.52
N GLY A 28 -18.21 -11.84 -6.25
CA GLY A 28 -18.06 -13.22 -6.71
C GLY A 28 -16.84 -13.45 -7.62
N ALA A 29 -16.33 -12.40 -8.29
CA ALA A 29 -15.06 -12.46 -9.01
C ALA A 29 -13.86 -12.55 -8.06
N ALA A 30 -13.83 -11.70 -7.03
CA ALA A 30 -12.79 -11.72 -5.99
C ALA A 30 -12.74 -13.08 -5.26
N LYS A 31 -13.89 -13.62 -4.85
CA LYS A 31 -13.96 -14.94 -4.17
C LYS A 31 -13.36 -16.06 -5.03
N ARG A 32 -13.67 -16.11 -6.32
CA ARG A 32 -13.13 -17.12 -7.25
C ARG A 32 -11.61 -17.01 -7.44
N ILE A 33 -11.08 -15.79 -7.48
CA ILE A 33 -9.63 -15.57 -7.57
C ILE A 33 -8.93 -16.06 -6.30
N LEU A 34 -9.47 -15.72 -5.12
CA LEU A 34 -8.89 -16.18 -3.85
C LEU A 34 -8.87 -17.69 -3.74
N GLN A 35 -10.01 -18.33 -4.04
CA GLN A 35 -10.11 -19.79 -4.04
C GLN A 35 -9.03 -20.42 -4.95
N LYS A 36 -8.86 -19.87 -6.16
CA LYS A 36 -7.82 -20.34 -7.08
C LYS A 36 -6.40 -20.15 -6.52
N LEU A 37 -6.10 -19.00 -5.91
CA LEU A 37 -4.79 -18.75 -5.32
C LEU A 37 -4.51 -19.69 -4.13
N GLU A 38 -5.53 -19.99 -3.35
CA GLU A 38 -5.49 -20.94 -2.25
C GLU A 38 -5.24 -22.36 -2.75
N GLU A 39 -6.00 -22.82 -3.75
CA GLU A 39 -5.81 -24.13 -4.40
C GLU A 39 -4.40 -24.28 -5.01
N GLU A 40 -3.88 -23.25 -5.69
CA GLU A 40 -2.54 -23.27 -6.28
C GLU A 40 -1.41 -23.23 -5.23
N SER A 41 -1.67 -22.65 -4.06
CA SER A 41 -0.69 -22.45 -3.00
C SER A 41 -0.69 -23.53 -1.91
N GLY A 42 -1.81 -24.25 -1.75
CA GLY A 42 -2.04 -25.21 -0.66
C GLY A 42 -1.85 -24.58 0.72
N ASP A 43 -1.30 -25.34 1.67
CA ASP A 43 -1.08 -24.93 3.07
C ASP A 43 -0.16 -23.72 3.26
N LYS A 44 0.45 -23.21 2.19
CA LYS A 44 1.34 -22.03 2.22
C LYS A 44 0.61 -20.73 1.88
N PHE A 45 -0.69 -20.80 1.57
CA PHE A 45 -1.49 -19.62 1.30
C PHE A 45 -1.75 -18.85 2.59
N LEU A 46 -1.35 -17.58 2.64
CA LEU A 46 -1.75 -16.67 3.70
C LEU A 46 -2.23 -15.36 3.08
N ILE A 47 -3.27 -14.79 3.69
CA ILE A 47 -3.82 -13.51 3.32
C ILE A 47 -4.05 -12.66 4.56
N ASN A 48 -3.55 -11.42 4.54
CA ASN A 48 -3.95 -10.40 5.51
C ASN A 48 -4.71 -9.30 4.78
N TRP A 49 -5.77 -8.80 5.41
CA TRP A 49 -6.62 -7.75 4.88
C TRP A 49 -6.31 -6.41 5.51
N ASN A 50 -6.25 -5.35 4.70
CA ASN A 50 -6.30 -3.98 5.18
C ASN A 50 -7.76 -3.64 5.52
N GLN A 51 -8.05 -3.40 6.80
CA GLN A 51 -9.39 -3.10 7.28
C GLN A 51 -9.93 -1.77 6.74
N ASN A 52 -9.06 -0.81 6.42
CA ASN A 52 -9.46 0.53 5.96
C ASN A 52 -9.84 0.54 4.47
N THR A 53 -9.20 -0.30 3.66
CA THR A 53 -9.43 -0.35 2.21
C THR A 53 -10.25 -1.56 1.77
N ASN A 54 -10.43 -2.55 2.65
CA ASN A 54 -10.99 -3.86 2.34
C ASN A 54 -10.30 -4.55 1.14
N THR A 55 -8.98 -4.39 1.05
CA THR A 55 -8.14 -5.05 0.05
C THR A 55 -7.07 -5.89 0.75
N PRO A 56 -6.46 -6.90 0.09
CA PRO A 56 -5.33 -7.60 0.66
C PRO A 56 -4.18 -6.62 0.95
N SER A 57 -3.61 -6.70 2.16
CA SER A 57 -2.35 -6.03 2.51
C SER A 57 -1.14 -6.96 2.41
N LEU A 58 -1.41 -8.27 2.48
CA LEU A 58 -0.44 -9.34 2.30
C LEU A 58 -1.09 -10.50 1.58
N LEU A 59 -0.41 -11.05 0.57
CA LEU A 59 -0.64 -12.37 0.02
C LEU A 59 0.69 -13.12 0.04
N THR A 60 0.73 -14.36 0.51
CA THR A 60 1.89 -15.24 0.37
C THR A 60 1.48 -16.61 -0.16
N GLY A 61 2.34 -17.25 -0.96
CA GLY A 61 2.08 -18.60 -1.45
C GLY A 61 2.82 -18.95 -2.74
N HIS A 62 2.19 -19.77 -3.56
CA HIS A 62 2.56 -19.99 -4.96
C HIS A 62 1.54 -19.25 -5.83
N LEU A 63 1.68 -17.92 -5.91
CA LEU A 63 0.64 -17.01 -6.40
C LEU A 63 0.60 -16.89 -7.94
N SER A 64 1.53 -17.54 -8.63
CA SER A 64 1.56 -17.61 -10.08
C SER A 64 2.27 -18.87 -10.56
N LYS A 65 2.01 -19.27 -11.80
CA LYS A 65 2.83 -20.26 -12.50
C LYS A 65 4.24 -19.70 -12.78
N PRO A 66 5.25 -20.57 -12.96
CA PRO A 66 6.58 -20.15 -13.43
C PRO A 66 6.50 -19.37 -14.75
N SER A 67 7.37 -18.39 -14.91
CA SER A 67 7.42 -17.52 -16.09
C SER A 67 8.86 -17.13 -16.41
N LYS A 68 9.15 -16.95 -17.71
CA LYS A 68 10.43 -16.44 -18.20
C LYS A 68 10.33 -15.01 -18.75
N HIS A 69 9.18 -14.37 -18.60
CA HIS A 69 9.00 -12.96 -18.96
C HIS A 69 9.73 -12.03 -17.99
N SER A 70 9.78 -10.74 -18.32
CA SER A 70 10.36 -9.74 -17.42
C SER A 70 9.59 -9.64 -16.10
N PRO A 71 10.25 -9.28 -14.98
CA PRO A 71 9.59 -9.08 -13.69
C PRO A 71 8.39 -8.13 -13.75
N GLN A 72 8.50 -7.05 -14.52
CA GLN A 72 7.44 -6.06 -14.72
C GLN A 72 6.22 -6.69 -15.40
N TRP A 73 6.45 -7.50 -16.44
CA TRP A 73 5.35 -8.19 -17.13
C TRP A 73 4.66 -9.18 -16.19
N ILE A 74 5.43 -9.97 -15.45
CA ILE A 74 4.91 -10.93 -14.47
C ILE A 74 4.04 -10.22 -13.42
N ALA A 75 4.53 -9.11 -12.87
CA ALA A 75 3.82 -8.28 -11.92
C ALA A 75 2.49 -7.73 -12.47
N PHE A 76 2.50 -7.15 -13.68
CA PHE A 76 1.27 -6.60 -14.29
C PHE A 76 0.25 -7.68 -14.65
N GLU A 77 0.69 -8.83 -15.14
CA GLU A 77 -0.22 -9.93 -15.48
C GLU A 77 -0.86 -10.53 -14.23
N PHE A 78 -0.13 -10.60 -13.12
CA PHE A 78 -0.72 -10.96 -11.84
C PHE A 78 -1.74 -9.92 -11.37
N LEU A 79 -1.40 -8.63 -11.46
CA LEU A 79 -2.30 -7.58 -11.02
C LEU A 79 -3.57 -7.51 -11.87
N ASP A 80 -3.48 -7.73 -13.18
CA ASP A 80 -4.68 -7.80 -14.04
C ASP A 80 -5.58 -8.99 -13.71
N LYS A 81 -5.00 -10.15 -13.38
CA LYS A 81 -5.74 -11.34 -12.94
C LYS A 81 -6.38 -11.17 -11.56
N THR A 82 -5.76 -10.37 -10.70
CA THR A 82 -6.20 -10.15 -9.31
C THR A 82 -6.89 -8.80 -9.09
N LYS A 83 -7.14 -8.02 -10.16
CA LYS A 83 -7.62 -6.64 -10.08
C LYS A 83 -8.90 -6.46 -9.27
N SER A 84 -9.80 -7.44 -9.27
CA SER A 84 -11.03 -7.38 -8.46
C SER A 84 -10.79 -7.56 -6.96
N LEU A 85 -9.65 -8.12 -6.52
CA LEU A 85 -9.26 -8.15 -5.10
C LEU A 85 -8.88 -6.77 -4.59
N TYR A 86 -8.40 -5.90 -5.49
CA TYR A 86 -7.92 -4.56 -5.17
C TYR A 86 -8.89 -3.45 -5.61
N GLY A 87 -10.07 -3.81 -6.14
CA GLY A 87 -11.03 -2.85 -6.69
C GLY A 87 -10.45 -2.01 -7.85
N LEU A 88 -9.55 -2.59 -8.64
CA LEU A 88 -8.95 -1.96 -9.81
C LEU A 88 -9.73 -2.37 -11.07
N LYS A 89 -10.06 -1.38 -11.91
CA LYS A 89 -10.76 -1.64 -13.19
C LYS A 89 -9.76 -1.99 -14.30
N ASN A 90 -8.73 -1.18 -14.45
CA ASN A 90 -7.66 -1.41 -15.42
C ASN A 90 -6.30 -1.06 -14.80
N PRO A 91 -5.63 -2.02 -14.13
CA PRO A 91 -4.35 -1.77 -13.48
C PRO A 91 -3.29 -1.18 -14.39
N LYS A 92 -3.28 -1.53 -15.69
CA LYS A 92 -2.28 -1.01 -16.65
C LYS A 92 -2.41 0.51 -16.89
N ASN A 93 -3.56 1.10 -16.60
CA ASN A 93 -3.79 2.54 -16.77
C ASN A 93 -3.44 3.36 -15.53
N VAL A 94 -3.46 2.76 -14.34
CA VAL A 94 -3.36 3.49 -13.07
C VAL A 94 -2.23 3.02 -12.18
N MET A 95 -1.60 1.89 -12.48
CA MET A 95 -0.42 1.41 -11.75
C MET A 95 0.80 1.54 -12.66
N GLN A 96 1.91 2.02 -12.10
CA GLN A 96 3.19 2.09 -12.82
C GLN A 96 4.27 1.40 -12.00
N VAL A 97 5.17 0.68 -12.67
CA VAL A 97 6.37 0.14 -12.01
C VAL A 97 7.32 1.30 -11.75
N THR A 98 7.61 1.56 -10.48
CA THR A 98 8.54 2.62 -10.05
C THR A 98 9.92 2.08 -9.71
N GLU A 99 10.01 0.79 -9.38
CA GLU A 99 11.27 0.15 -8.99
C GLU A 99 11.26 -1.33 -9.35
N VAL A 100 12.40 -1.81 -9.85
CA VAL A 100 12.72 -3.24 -9.90
C VAL A 100 14.09 -3.42 -9.29
N SER A 101 14.16 -4.20 -8.22
CA SER A 101 15.39 -4.45 -7.47
C SER A 101 15.53 -5.93 -7.13
N GLU A 102 16.76 -6.38 -6.95
CA GLU A 102 17.06 -7.73 -6.49
C GLU A 102 17.43 -7.68 -5.02
N SER A 103 16.83 -8.58 -4.23
CA SER A 103 17.12 -8.76 -2.80
C SER A 103 18.30 -9.70 -2.60
N SER A 104 18.91 -9.64 -1.42
CA SER A 104 20.09 -10.47 -1.07
C SER A 104 19.84 -11.98 -1.11
N ASP A 105 18.58 -12.41 -0.99
CA ASP A 105 18.14 -13.81 -1.15
C ASP A 105 17.92 -14.20 -2.64
N ASN A 106 18.25 -13.31 -3.57
CA ASN A 106 17.97 -13.37 -5.01
C ASN A 106 16.47 -13.42 -5.37
N THR A 107 15.63 -12.82 -4.52
CA THR A 107 14.24 -12.51 -4.87
C THR A 107 14.19 -11.18 -5.60
N ILE A 108 13.47 -11.12 -6.71
CA ILE A 108 13.22 -9.87 -7.44
C ILE A 108 12.02 -9.19 -6.82
N GLN A 109 12.16 -7.91 -6.46
CA GLN A 109 11.07 -7.06 -6.00
C GLN A 109 10.65 -6.11 -7.13
N VAL A 110 9.34 -6.02 -7.36
CA VAL A 110 8.74 -5.07 -8.30
C VAL A 110 7.79 -4.19 -7.52
N ARG A 111 8.09 -2.89 -7.44
CA ARG A 111 7.23 -1.87 -6.81
C ARG A 111 6.32 -1.27 -7.85
N LEU A 112 5.02 -1.30 -7.58
CA LEU A 112 3.98 -0.66 -8.38
C LEU A 112 3.30 0.44 -7.57
N GLN A 113 3.33 1.67 -8.08
CA GLN A 113 2.68 2.84 -7.49
C GLN A 113 1.34 3.10 -8.19
N HIS A 114 0.29 3.37 -7.42
CA HIS A 114 -1.01 3.81 -7.93
C HIS A 114 -0.99 5.30 -8.24
N PHE A 115 -1.54 5.69 -9.38
CA PHE A 115 -1.66 7.05 -9.87
C PHE A 115 -3.12 7.41 -10.12
N LEU A 116 -3.48 8.63 -9.71
CA LEU A 116 -4.72 9.28 -10.10
C LEU A 116 -4.34 10.54 -10.88
N TYR A 117 -4.82 10.67 -12.13
CA TYR A 117 -4.48 11.81 -13.00
C TYR A 117 -2.97 12.09 -13.10
N ASN A 118 -2.16 11.04 -13.30
CA ASN A 118 -0.70 11.11 -13.38
C ASN A 118 0.00 11.68 -12.11
N THR A 119 -0.72 11.77 -10.99
CA THR A 119 -0.14 12.10 -9.68
C THR A 119 -0.17 10.85 -8.80
N PRO A 120 0.92 10.50 -8.12
CA PRO A 120 0.95 9.32 -7.26
C PRO A 120 -0.04 9.47 -6.12
N VAL A 121 -0.62 8.35 -5.69
CA VAL A 121 -1.51 8.28 -4.54
C VAL A 121 -0.69 7.90 -3.32
N TRP A 122 -0.80 8.68 -2.24
CA TRP A 122 0.04 8.55 -1.06
C TRP A 122 -0.09 7.16 -0.41
N LYS A 123 1.05 6.45 -0.26
CA LYS A 123 1.15 5.09 0.32
C LYS A 123 0.21 4.05 -0.32
N ASP A 124 -0.19 4.28 -1.56
CA ASP A 124 -1.02 3.38 -2.35
C ASP A 124 -0.13 2.70 -3.39
N GLU A 125 0.53 1.65 -2.93
CA GLU A 125 1.54 0.90 -3.69
C GLU A 125 1.47 -0.58 -3.35
N LEU A 126 1.96 -1.40 -4.28
CA LEU A 126 2.17 -2.84 -4.11
C LEU A 126 3.63 -3.17 -4.38
N VAL A 127 4.20 -4.05 -3.56
CA VAL A 127 5.49 -4.67 -3.78
C VAL A 127 5.26 -6.15 -4.05
N ILE A 128 5.67 -6.60 -5.23
CA ILE A 128 5.54 -7.99 -5.68
C ILE A 128 6.92 -8.64 -5.65
N GLN A 129 7.04 -9.73 -4.90
CA GLN A 129 8.26 -10.52 -4.79
C GLN A 129 8.17 -11.77 -5.67
N ILE A 130 9.17 -11.93 -6.54
CA ILE A 130 9.26 -12.95 -7.58
C ILE A 130 10.55 -13.74 -7.39
N ASN A 131 10.47 -15.07 -7.35
CA ASN A 131 11.67 -15.89 -7.24
C ASN A 131 12.39 -16.08 -8.59
N LYS A 132 13.55 -16.76 -8.57
CA LYS A 132 14.37 -17.06 -9.76
C LYS A 132 13.65 -17.85 -10.88
N GLN A 133 12.54 -18.51 -10.58
CA GLN A 133 11.73 -19.24 -11.57
C GLN A 133 10.58 -18.40 -12.15
N GLY A 134 10.52 -17.11 -11.80
CA GLY A 134 9.44 -16.21 -12.22
C GLY A 134 8.10 -16.48 -11.52
N ILE A 135 8.13 -17.13 -10.34
CA ILE A 135 6.94 -17.40 -9.52
C ILE A 135 6.77 -16.25 -8.53
N ILE A 136 5.57 -15.67 -8.47
CA ILE A 136 5.20 -14.70 -7.42
C ILE A 136 5.00 -15.44 -6.11
N ARG A 137 5.74 -15.00 -5.09
CA ARG A 137 5.73 -15.59 -3.75
C ARG A 137 5.04 -14.76 -2.71
N ARG A 138 5.12 -13.44 -2.86
CA ARG A 138 4.58 -12.50 -1.89
C ARG A 138 4.14 -11.22 -2.58
N VAL A 139 3.01 -10.69 -2.14
CA VAL A 139 2.53 -9.36 -2.50
C VAL A 139 2.21 -8.62 -1.21
N THR A 140 2.76 -7.42 -1.05
CA THR A 140 2.54 -6.58 0.12
C THR A 140 2.20 -5.16 -0.30
N GLY A 141 1.38 -4.48 0.48
CA GLY A 141 1.14 -3.05 0.28
C GLY A 141 -0.29 -2.65 0.62
N SER A 142 -0.77 -1.60 -0.02
CA SER A 142 -2.12 -1.09 0.16
C SER A 142 -2.62 -0.56 -1.16
N VAL A 143 -3.88 -0.87 -1.50
CA VAL A 143 -4.56 -0.26 -2.64
C VAL A 143 -5.86 0.34 -2.16
N TYR A 144 -6.11 1.62 -2.47
CA TYR A 144 -7.43 2.18 -2.25
C TYR A 144 -8.32 1.83 -3.45
N PRO A 145 -9.41 1.08 -3.25
CA PRO A 145 -10.24 0.64 -4.36
C PRO A 145 -11.08 1.79 -4.92
N ASP A 146 -11.39 1.68 -6.21
CA ASP A 146 -12.35 2.53 -6.91
C ASP A 146 -12.06 4.04 -6.86
N LEU A 147 -10.79 4.44 -6.72
CA LEU A 147 -10.40 5.86 -6.71
C LEU A 147 -10.88 6.61 -7.96
N GLU A 148 -10.82 5.94 -9.11
CA GLU A 148 -11.28 6.43 -10.42
C GLU A 148 -12.79 6.72 -10.47
N LYS A 149 -13.62 6.03 -9.67
CA LYS A 149 -15.07 6.29 -9.61
C LYS A 149 -15.40 7.47 -8.71
N LYS A 150 -14.52 7.75 -7.75
CA LYS A 150 -14.70 8.84 -6.76
C LYS A 150 -14.23 10.20 -7.32
N THR A 151 -14.03 10.31 -8.63
CA THR A 151 -13.28 11.37 -9.33
C THR A 151 -13.99 12.71 -9.52
N PHE A 152 -15.30 12.80 -9.28
CA PHE A 152 -16.06 14.01 -9.56
C PHE A 152 -15.50 15.22 -8.80
N ASN A 153 -15.20 16.29 -9.55
CA ASN A 153 -14.75 17.61 -9.07
C ASN A 153 -13.40 17.64 -8.33
N ARG A 154 -12.52 16.66 -8.55
CA ARG A 154 -11.18 16.70 -7.96
C ARG A 154 -10.23 17.67 -8.67
N PRO A 155 -9.48 18.48 -7.93
CA PRO A 155 -8.47 19.37 -8.51
C PRO A 155 -7.30 18.54 -9.03
N LYS A 156 -6.92 18.77 -10.29
CA LYS A 156 -5.80 18.07 -10.95
C LYS A 156 -4.46 18.80 -10.82
N HIS A 157 -4.50 20.05 -10.40
CA HIS A 157 -3.32 20.91 -10.31
C HIS A 157 -3.39 21.71 -9.02
N ALA A 158 -2.22 21.98 -8.44
CA ALA A 158 -2.08 22.89 -7.31
C ALA A 158 -2.31 24.35 -7.75
N ILE A 159 -2.75 25.22 -6.83
CA ILE A 159 -2.88 26.65 -7.11
C ILE A 159 -1.61 27.46 -6.80
N PHE A 160 -0.67 26.87 -6.08
CA PHE A 160 0.59 27.51 -5.70
C PHE A 160 1.77 26.55 -5.92
N SER A 161 2.98 27.10 -5.96
CA SER A 161 4.19 26.35 -6.31
C SER A 161 4.76 25.52 -5.16
N LYS A 162 5.62 24.55 -5.48
CA LYS A 162 6.42 23.80 -4.48
C LYS A 162 7.20 24.73 -3.54
N LYS A 163 7.79 25.83 -4.06
CA LYS A 163 8.49 26.83 -3.25
C LYS A 163 7.58 27.46 -2.18
N LYS A 164 6.33 27.76 -2.52
CA LYS A 164 5.36 28.29 -1.56
C LYS A 164 4.95 27.22 -0.53
N ALA A 165 4.88 25.94 -0.93
CA ALA A 165 4.67 24.83 0.01
C ALA A 165 5.81 24.73 1.04
N ILE A 166 7.07 24.86 0.62
CA ILE A 166 8.24 24.89 1.52
C ILE A 166 8.12 26.04 2.53
N GLN A 167 7.77 27.24 2.07
CA GLN A 167 7.59 28.40 2.97
C GLN A 167 6.51 28.15 4.03
N ILE A 168 5.38 27.53 3.64
CA ILE A 168 4.32 27.16 4.56
C ILE A 168 4.83 26.11 5.57
N ALA A 169 5.56 25.09 5.11
CA ALA A 169 6.11 24.05 5.95
C ALA A 169 7.11 24.59 6.99
N LEU A 170 8.07 25.41 6.55
CA LEU A 170 9.06 26.05 7.44
C LEU A 170 8.39 26.93 8.49
N SER A 171 7.41 27.75 8.07
CA SER A 171 6.67 28.61 8.99
C SER A 171 5.83 27.81 9.98
N PHE A 172 5.26 26.67 9.57
CA PHE A 172 4.47 25.81 10.45
C PHE A 172 5.35 25.06 11.47
N ALA A 173 6.52 24.61 11.04
CA ALA A 173 7.47 23.90 11.90
C ALA A 173 8.33 24.83 12.77
N GLU A 174 8.21 26.15 12.62
CA GLU A 174 9.11 27.14 13.23
C GLU A 174 10.58 26.83 12.95
N ALA A 175 10.87 26.25 11.78
CA ALA A 175 12.18 25.72 11.44
C ALA A 175 13.03 26.78 10.72
N ASP A 176 14.30 26.88 11.11
CA ASP A 176 15.28 27.68 10.40
C ASP A 176 15.82 26.89 9.19
N ASN A 177 15.59 27.41 7.99
CA ASN A 177 16.05 26.81 6.75
C ASN A 177 17.58 26.65 6.69
N ALA A 178 18.34 27.48 7.41
CA ALA A 178 19.80 27.35 7.47
C ALA A 178 20.25 26.06 8.17
N GLN A 179 19.43 25.51 9.07
CA GLN A 179 19.70 24.30 9.84
C GLN A 179 19.20 23.03 9.14
N LEU A 180 18.56 23.17 7.98
CA LEU A 180 17.97 22.05 7.24
C LEU A 180 18.77 21.72 5.99
N GLU A 181 18.79 20.43 5.64
CA GLU A 181 19.06 19.99 4.28
C GLU A 181 18.04 20.63 3.32
N GLU A 182 18.34 20.62 2.01
CA GLU A 182 17.42 21.19 1.03
C GLU A 182 16.06 20.47 1.09
N PRO A 183 14.94 21.17 1.38
CA PRO A 183 13.66 20.53 1.54
C PRO A 183 13.18 19.87 0.24
N GLU A 184 12.79 18.60 0.32
CA GLU A 184 12.18 17.88 -0.79
C GLU A 184 10.66 18.09 -0.77
N VAL A 185 10.05 18.25 -1.94
CA VAL A 185 8.61 18.43 -2.07
C VAL A 185 8.06 17.59 -3.20
N ASP A 186 7.13 16.72 -2.85
CA ASP A 186 6.37 15.91 -3.78
C ASP A 186 4.88 16.16 -3.65
N MET A 187 4.15 15.76 -4.70
CA MET A 187 2.72 15.98 -4.80
C MET A 187 2.00 14.64 -4.86
N TYR A 188 0.96 14.49 -4.05
CA TYR A 188 0.19 13.26 -3.95
C TYR A 188 -1.30 13.53 -3.87
N TYR A 189 -2.11 12.54 -4.22
CA TYR A 189 -3.48 12.43 -3.72
C TYR A 189 -3.48 11.72 -2.38
N LEU A 190 -4.23 12.23 -1.39
CA LEU A 190 -4.30 11.65 -0.04
C LEU A 190 -5.63 10.88 0.15
N PRO A 191 -5.66 9.56 -0.08
CA PRO A 191 -6.90 8.79 -0.14
C PRO A 191 -7.53 8.51 1.24
N SER A 192 -6.76 8.68 2.32
CA SER A 192 -7.24 8.52 3.70
C SER A 192 -8.20 9.64 4.15
N ARG A 193 -8.33 10.73 3.37
CA ARG A 193 -9.23 11.84 3.68
C ARG A 193 -10.42 11.94 2.72
N PRO A 194 -11.60 12.35 3.22
CA PRO A 194 -12.73 12.67 2.35
C PRO A 194 -12.35 13.67 1.25
N GLY A 195 -12.87 13.44 0.05
CA GLY A 195 -12.54 14.25 -1.12
C GLY A 195 -11.23 13.88 -1.81
N ILE A 196 -10.33 13.13 -1.14
CA ILE A 196 -9.02 12.70 -1.66
C ILE A 196 -8.24 13.93 -2.15
N PRO A 197 -7.85 14.82 -1.22
CA PRO A 197 -7.26 16.10 -1.60
C PRO A 197 -5.92 15.89 -2.30
N LEU A 198 -5.64 16.79 -3.24
CA LEU A 198 -4.30 16.98 -3.79
C LEU A 198 -3.46 17.71 -2.74
N ILE A 199 -2.30 17.15 -2.40
CA ILE A 199 -1.44 17.64 -1.33
C ILE A 199 0.01 17.78 -1.80
N TYR A 200 0.72 18.71 -1.18
CA TYR A 200 2.18 18.67 -1.09
C TYR A 200 2.58 17.89 0.15
N VAL A 201 3.60 17.04 0.02
CA VAL A 201 4.33 16.46 1.16
C VAL A 201 5.71 17.08 1.13
N VAL A 202 6.00 17.90 2.14
CA VAL A 202 7.29 18.57 2.31
C VAL A 202 8.10 17.78 3.33
N ASN A 203 9.28 17.30 2.94
CA ASN A 203 10.20 16.60 3.82
C ASN A 203 11.24 17.62 4.35
N LEU A 204 11.28 17.81 5.66
CA LEU A 204 12.27 18.65 6.34
C LEU A 204 13.23 17.75 7.12
N LYS A 205 14.54 17.89 6.86
CA LYS A 205 15.58 17.14 7.58
C LYS A 205 16.62 18.10 8.13
N SER A 206 16.94 17.93 9.41
CA SER A 206 17.99 18.71 10.07
C SER A 206 19.37 18.25 9.60
N ARG A 207 20.28 19.21 9.39
CA ARG A 207 21.70 18.92 9.09
C ARG A 207 22.46 18.38 10.30
N GLU A 208 22.00 18.69 11.51
CA GLU A 208 22.68 18.37 12.76
C GLU A 208 22.15 17.09 13.41
N SER A 209 21.13 16.47 12.81
CA SER A 209 20.48 15.30 13.37
C SER A 209 20.25 14.23 12.31
N ASP A 210 20.64 13.01 12.64
CA ASP A 210 20.32 11.82 11.84
C ASP A 210 18.87 11.35 12.02
N LYS A 211 18.00 12.16 12.65
CA LYS A 211 16.57 11.85 12.78
C LYS A 211 15.90 11.78 11.41
N GLU A 212 14.84 10.98 11.35
CA GLU A 212 14.00 10.89 10.16
C GLU A 212 13.42 12.27 9.76
N TYR A 213 13.13 12.40 8.47
CA TYR A 213 12.47 13.58 7.92
C TYR A 213 11.16 13.86 8.65
N GLN A 214 10.95 15.10 9.08
CA GLN A 214 9.62 15.59 9.42
C GLN A 214 8.84 15.82 8.12
N LYS A 215 7.70 15.16 7.97
CA LYS A 215 6.85 15.27 6.77
C LYS A 215 5.66 16.15 7.06
N ILE A 216 5.50 17.22 6.32
CA ILE A 216 4.38 18.16 6.48
C ILE A 216 3.48 18.09 5.25
N PHE A 217 2.19 17.82 5.49
CA PHE A 217 1.20 17.59 4.45
C PHE A 217 0.37 18.85 4.29
N ILE A 218 0.39 19.44 3.09
CA ILE A 218 -0.21 20.75 2.83
C ILE A 218 -1.23 20.60 1.71
N HIS A 219 -2.46 21.04 1.93
CA HIS A 219 -3.51 21.04 0.92
C HIS A 219 -3.14 21.96 -0.26
N ALA A 220 -2.98 21.38 -1.46
CA ALA A 220 -2.39 22.05 -2.62
C ALA A 220 -3.26 23.17 -3.23
N LEU A 221 -4.52 23.28 -2.79
CA LEU A 221 -5.40 24.39 -3.16
C LEU A 221 -5.57 25.48 -2.09
N THR A 222 -5.26 25.21 -0.83
CA THR A 222 -5.62 26.14 0.26
C THR A 222 -4.42 26.55 1.10
N GLY A 223 -3.31 25.84 1.00
CA GLY A 223 -2.13 26.08 1.84
C GLY A 223 -2.34 25.61 3.28
N ARG A 224 -3.49 25.02 3.62
CA ARG A 224 -3.75 24.49 4.96
C ARG A 224 -2.88 23.26 5.22
N VAL A 225 -2.17 23.26 6.34
CA VAL A 225 -1.50 22.07 6.86
C VAL A 225 -2.55 21.08 7.37
N LEU A 226 -2.47 19.85 6.86
CA LEU A 226 -3.44 18.78 7.14
C LEU A 226 -2.94 17.85 8.25
N GLU A 227 -1.67 17.48 8.21
CA GLU A 227 -1.01 16.56 9.15
C GLU A 227 0.51 16.73 9.11
N GLN A 228 1.17 16.20 10.14
CA GLN A 228 2.63 16.06 10.22
C GLN A 228 2.99 14.64 10.68
N GLN A 229 4.12 14.11 10.20
CA GLN A 229 4.68 12.80 10.57
C GLN A 229 6.17 12.93 10.86
#